data_AF-A0A9E2JIB7-F1
#
_entry.id   AF-A0A9E2JIB7-F1
#
_cell.length_a   1.000
_cell.length_b   1.000
_cell.length_c   1.000
_cell.angle_alpha   90.00
_cell.angle_beta   90.00
_cell.angle_gamma   90.00
#
_symmetry.space_group_name_H-M   'P 1'
#
loop_
_entity.id
_entity.type
_entity.pdbx_description
1 polymer ?
#
loop_
_entity_poly.entity_id
_entity_poly.type
_entity_poly.pdbx_seq_one_letter_code
_entity_poly.pdbx_strand_id
1 'polypeptide(L)'
;MTRKAIMVLTAALALACWPLEAHPVKAEEIRRFPLDQTMEVISRTDVAPDPAVSTDGKGSIRVTARAPRVVRLFEVQGLDVENARLIYQARLKTRDVQGTVFLEMWCRFPGLGEYFSRGLHDQLSGTNDWSSVETPFFLQKGQKPDRVKLNLVVNGRGTVWIDDVRLVTGPLR
;
A
#
# COMPACT_ATOMS: atom_id res chain seq x y z
N MET A 1 6.91 -28.63 -78.96
CA MET A 1 7.52 -29.50 -77.93
C MET A 1 8.41 -28.64 -77.05
N THR A 2 7.81 -28.02 -76.03
CA THR A 2 8.45 -27.01 -75.17
C THR A 2 8.67 -27.59 -73.77
N ARG A 3 9.88 -27.33 -73.25
CA ARG A 3 10.46 -27.94 -72.05
C ARG A 3 9.70 -27.55 -70.78
N LYS A 4 9.45 -28.54 -69.92
CA LYS A 4 8.93 -28.37 -68.56
C LYS A 4 9.99 -27.69 -67.68
N ALA A 5 9.65 -26.55 -67.08
CA ALA A 5 10.40 -25.98 -65.97
C ALA A 5 9.63 -26.29 -64.67
N ILE A 6 10.24 -27.12 -63.82
CA ILE A 6 9.76 -27.40 -62.46
C ILE A 6 10.30 -26.28 -61.58
N MET A 7 9.41 -25.43 -61.08
CA MET A 7 9.74 -24.41 -60.09
C MET A 7 9.48 -25.00 -58.71
N VAL A 8 10.56 -25.32 -58.00
CA VAL A 8 10.52 -25.78 -56.61
C VAL A 8 10.28 -24.54 -55.72
N LEU A 9 9.14 -24.50 -55.05
CA LEU A 9 8.80 -23.47 -54.07
C LEU A 9 9.31 -23.93 -52.69
N THR A 10 10.42 -23.37 -52.22
CA THR A 10 10.88 -23.55 -50.84
C THR A 10 10.14 -22.57 -49.92
N ALA A 11 9.21 -23.09 -49.12
CA ALA A 11 8.58 -22.33 -48.04
C ALA A 11 9.48 -22.30 -46.81
N ALA A 12 10.10 -21.15 -46.53
CA ALA A 12 10.84 -20.93 -45.28
C ALA A 12 9.84 -20.59 -44.17
N LEU A 13 9.62 -21.53 -43.25
CA LEU A 13 8.79 -21.33 -42.06
C LEU A 13 9.62 -20.58 -41.01
N ALA A 14 9.50 -19.25 -40.97
CA ALA A 14 10.07 -18.45 -39.90
C ALA A 14 9.20 -18.62 -38.65
N LEU A 15 9.62 -19.50 -37.74
CA LEU A 15 9.15 -19.53 -36.35
C LEU A 15 9.60 -18.24 -35.67
N ALA A 16 8.77 -17.21 -35.75
CA ALA A 16 8.91 -16.02 -34.93
C ALA A 16 8.60 -16.43 -33.48
N CYS A 17 9.64 -16.80 -32.73
CA CYS A 17 9.63 -16.69 -31.27
C CYS A 17 9.49 -15.21 -30.94
N TRP A 18 8.25 -14.73 -30.84
CA TRP A 18 7.99 -13.45 -30.19
C TRP A 18 8.46 -13.60 -28.74
N PRO A 19 9.46 -12.83 -28.28
CA PRO A 19 9.74 -12.79 -26.85
C PRO A 19 8.47 -12.30 -26.18
N LEU A 20 7.94 -13.09 -25.24
CA LEU A 20 6.89 -12.67 -24.34
C LEU A 20 7.46 -11.48 -23.56
N GLU A 21 7.18 -10.25 -24.00
CA GLU A 21 7.52 -9.06 -23.25
C GLU A 21 6.85 -9.19 -21.89
N ALA A 22 7.67 -9.47 -20.87
CA ALA A 22 7.25 -9.41 -19.49
C ALA A 22 6.91 -7.95 -19.22
N HIS A 23 5.65 -7.58 -19.42
CA HIS A 23 5.15 -6.28 -19.03
C HIS A 23 5.37 -6.20 -17.52
N PRO A 24 6.13 -5.20 -17.01
CA PRO A 24 6.26 -5.03 -15.58
C PRO A 24 4.85 -4.81 -15.05
N VAL A 25 4.30 -5.80 -14.34
CA VAL A 25 2.98 -5.71 -13.71
C VAL A 25 3.06 -4.51 -12.77
N LYS A 26 2.39 -3.42 -13.17
CA LYS A 26 2.42 -2.16 -12.44
C LYS A 26 1.70 -2.37 -11.11
N ALA A 27 2.13 -1.65 -10.08
CA ALA A 27 1.43 -1.70 -8.80
C ALA A 27 -0.05 -1.33 -8.98
N GLU A 28 -0.96 -2.18 -8.51
CA GLU A 28 -2.40 -2.05 -8.66
C GLU A 28 -3.03 -1.65 -7.31
N GLU A 29 -3.90 -0.64 -7.33
CA GLU A 29 -4.61 -0.19 -6.13
C GLU A 29 -5.69 -1.20 -5.75
N ILE A 30 -5.53 -1.85 -4.59
CA ILE A 30 -6.55 -2.77 -4.05
C ILE A 30 -7.69 -1.97 -3.44
N ARG A 31 -7.34 -0.94 -2.67
CA ARG A 31 -8.31 -0.13 -1.94
C ARG A 31 -7.74 1.24 -1.60
N ARG A 32 -8.56 2.27 -1.77
CA ARG A 32 -8.33 3.61 -1.26
C ARG A 32 -9.34 3.94 -0.18
N PHE A 33 -8.87 4.60 0.88
CA PHE A 33 -9.68 5.05 2.00
C PHE A 33 -9.67 6.57 1.99
N PRO A 34 -10.69 7.22 1.40
CA PRO A 34 -10.78 8.67 1.44
C PRO A 34 -10.96 9.09 2.90
N LEU A 35 -10.03 9.88 3.44
CA LEU A 35 -10.06 10.36 4.83
C LEU A 35 -10.85 11.66 4.95
N ASP A 36 -12.03 11.67 4.34
CA ASP A 36 -12.97 12.77 4.43
C ASP A 36 -13.84 12.68 5.71
N GLN A 37 -14.74 13.64 5.89
CA GLN A 37 -15.61 13.73 7.07
C GLN A 37 -16.56 12.54 7.27
N THR A 38 -16.78 11.73 6.23
CA THR A 38 -17.70 10.59 6.28
C THR A 38 -17.01 9.29 6.70
N MET A 39 -15.68 9.25 6.64
CA MET A 39 -14.92 8.03 6.88
C MET A 39 -14.70 7.80 8.37
N GLU A 40 -15.29 6.72 8.88
CA GLU A 40 -15.05 6.28 10.26
C GLU A 40 -13.73 5.50 10.37
N VAL A 41 -12.84 5.99 11.23
CA VAL A 41 -11.66 5.25 11.69
C VAL A 41 -11.97 4.49 12.98
N ILE A 42 -11.30 3.35 13.18
CA ILE A 42 -11.57 2.46 14.32
C ILE A 42 -11.26 3.13 15.66
N SER A 43 -10.17 3.89 15.75
CA SER A 43 -9.79 4.61 16.98
C SER A 43 -10.49 5.96 17.08
N ARG A 44 -11.22 6.20 18.18
CA ARG A 44 -12.03 7.43 18.36
C ARG A 44 -11.44 8.46 19.33
N THR A 45 -10.59 8.05 20.27
CA THR A 45 -10.01 8.96 21.29
C THR A 45 -8.86 9.79 20.72
N ASP A 46 -8.97 11.12 20.81
CA ASP A 46 -8.03 12.11 20.23
C ASP A 46 -7.79 11.93 18.72
N VAL A 47 -8.81 11.44 18.02
CA VAL A 47 -8.83 11.28 16.56
C VAL A 47 -10.07 11.97 16.03
N ALA A 48 -9.91 12.88 15.09
CA ALA A 48 -11.01 13.67 14.54
C ALA A 48 -10.76 14.03 13.08
N PRO A 49 -11.82 14.14 12.26
CA PRO A 49 -11.69 14.71 10.92
C PRO A 49 -11.26 16.18 11.00
N ASP A 50 -10.44 16.60 10.05
CA ASP A 50 -10.00 17.99 9.88
C ASP A 50 -10.17 18.37 8.40
N PRO A 51 -11.31 19.01 8.03
CA PRO A 51 -11.59 19.34 6.64
C PRO A 51 -10.68 20.44 6.08
N ALA A 52 -10.02 21.21 6.94
CA ALA A 52 -9.19 22.34 6.55
C ALA A 52 -7.76 21.92 6.18
N VAL A 53 -7.30 20.76 6.67
CA VAL A 53 -5.97 20.22 6.41
C VAL A 53 -6.13 18.99 5.54
N SER A 54 -5.73 19.05 4.27
CA SER A 54 -5.94 17.96 3.31
C SER A 54 -4.89 17.98 2.20
N THR A 55 -4.67 16.83 1.57
CA THR A 55 -3.84 16.68 0.38
C THR A 55 -4.66 16.71 -0.92
N ASP A 56 -5.96 16.42 -0.85
CA ASP A 56 -6.86 16.35 -2.00
C ASP A 56 -8.07 17.31 -1.92
N GLY A 57 -8.13 18.11 -0.86
CA GLY A 57 -9.18 19.11 -0.62
C GLY A 57 -10.44 18.55 0.04
N LYS A 58 -10.47 17.26 0.44
CA LYS A 58 -11.65 16.61 1.06
C LYS A 58 -11.55 16.43 2.56
N GLY A 59 -10.41 16.79 3.15
CA GLY A 59 -10.10 16.66 4.57
C GLY A 59 -8.99 15.65 4.84
N SER A 60 -8.70 15.46 6.12
CA SER A 60 -7.82 14.42 6.62
C SER A 60 -8.29 13.97 7.99
N ILE A 61 -7.61 12.97 8.57
CA ILE A 61 -7.77 12.62 9.98
C ILE A 61 -6.62 13.23 10.78
N ARG A 62 -6.98 14.04 11.78
CA ARG A 62 -6.06 14.57 12.78
C ARG A 62 -6.01 13.66 14.00
N VAL A 63 -4.79 13.33 14.42
CA VAL A 63 -4.47 12.59 15.64
C VAL A 63 -3.69 13.50 16.57
N THR A 64 -4.11 13.61 17.83
CA THR A 64 -3.32 14.26 18.88
C THR A 64 -2.84 13.20 19.88
N ALA A 65 -1.55 12.88 19.86
CA ALA A 65 -0.94 11.94 20.78
C ALA A 65 -0.36 12.66 21.99
N ARG A 66 -0.73 12.22 23.20
CA ARG A 66 -0.17 12.71 24.47
C ARG A 66 0.93 11.80 25.03
N ALA A 67 0.96 10.55 24.58
CA ALA A 67 1.90 9.50 24.94
C ALA A 67 1.98 8.46 23.80
N PRO A 68 2.99 7.57 23.79
CA PRO A 68 3.12 6.54 22.77
C PRO A 68 1.84 5.72 22.61
N ARG A 69 1.35 5.57 21.37
CA ARG A 69 0.12 4.84 21.08
C ARG A 69 0.05 4.35 19.64
N VAL A 70 -0.80 3.34 19.44
CA VAL A 70 -1.24 2.87 18.12
C VAL A 70 -2.63 3.44 17.85
N VAL A 71 -2.80 4.02 16.66
CA VAL A 71 -4.08 4.47 16.12
C VAL A 71 -4.49 3.47 15.06
N ARG A 72 -5.51 2.65 15.39
CA ARG A 72 -6.15 1.73 14.44
C ARG A 72 -7.01 2.54 13.49
N LEU A 73 -6.73 2.46 12.20
CA LEU A 73 -7.46 3.20 11.17
C LEU A 73 -8.51 2.30 10.54
N PHE A 74 -8.06 1.24 9.86
CA PHE A 74 -8.90 0.39 9.04
C PHE A 74 -8.58 -1.10 9.19
N GLU A 75 -9.54 -1.91 8.79
CA GLU A 75 -9.40 -3.35 8.62
C GLU A 75 -9.94 -3.75 7.25
N VAL A 76 -9.17 -4.54 6.51
CA VAL A 76 -9.56 -5.11 5.22
C VAL A 76 -9.68 -6.60 5.40
N GLN A 77 -10.80 -7.16 4.92
CA GLN A 77 -11.05 -8.60 4.90
C GLN A 77 -11.37 -9.03 3.47
N GLY A 78 -11.27 -10.33 3.21
CA GLY A 78 -11.59 -10.90 1.90
C GLY A 78 -10.58 -10.50 0.81
N LEU A 79 -9.33 -10.26 1.19
CA LEU A 79 -8.26 -9.95 0.24
C LEU A 79 -7.85 -11.23 -0.50
N ASP A 80 -7.90 -11.22 -1.82
CA ASP A 80 -7.41 -12.30 -2.67
C ASP A 80 -6.06 -11.95 -3.29
N VAL A 81 -5.01 -11.96 -2.46
CA VAL A 81 -3.64 -11.61 -2.89
C VAL A 81 -2.63 -12.57 -2.25
N GLU A 82 -1.73 -13.11 -3.06
CA GLU A 82 -0.56 -13.92 -2.66
C GLU A 82 0.57 -13.75 -3.69
N ASN A 83 1.77 -14.26 -3.40
CA ASN A 83 2.94 -14.15 -4.30
C ASN A 83 3.18 -12.71 -4.80
N ALA A 84 3.04 -11.74 -3.91
CA ALA A 84 2.98 -10.33 -4.22
C ALA A 84 3.54 -9.49 -3.07
N ARG A 85 3.88 -8.24 -3.36
CA ARG A 85 4.16 -7.23 -2.35
C ARG A 85 2.88 -6.46 -2.07
N LEU A 86 2.37 -6.57 -0.86
CA LEU A 86 1.30 -5.73 -0.34
C LEU A 86 1.92 -4.45 0.25
N ILE A 87 1.46 -3.28 -0.17
CA ILE A 87 2.05 -1.99 0.20
C ILE A 87 0.97 -1.14 0.84
N TYR A 88 1.19 -0.77 2.10
CA TYR A 88 0.37 0.23 2.78
C TYR A 88 1.03 1.61 2.61
N GLN A 89 0.31 2.54 1.98
CA GLN A 89 0.76 3.91 1.70
C GLN A 89 -0.16 4.94 2.36
N ALA A 90 0.40 6.08 2.74
CA ALA A 90 -0.35 7.25 3.18
C ALA A 90 0.46 8.54 2.98
N ARG A 91 -0.20 9.69 3.12
CA ARG A 91 0.46 10.98 3.30
C ARG A 91 0.32 11.42 4.74
N LEU A 92 1.43 11.85 5.34
CA LEU A 92 1.48 12.34 6.72
C LEU A 92 1.95 13.78 6.77
N LYS A 93 1.31 14.58 7.61
CA LYS A 93 1.81 15.89 8.06
C LYS A 93 1.97 15.84 9.57
N THR A 94 3.01 16.47 10.11
CA THR A 94 3.30 16.40 11.55
C THR A 94 3.54 17.78 12.12
N ARG A 95 3.17 17.96 13.39
CA ARG A 95 3.45 19.17 14.16
C ARG A 95 3.88 18.80 15.57
N ASP A 96 5.03 19.33 15.97
CA ASP A 96 5.63 19.21 17.30
C ASP A 96 5.73 17.77 17.80
N VAL A 97 6.01 16.83 16.88
CA VAL A 97 6.22 15.43 17.24
C VAL A 97 7.52 15.28 18.01
N GLN A 98 7.41 14.87 19.27
CA GLN A 98 8.52 14.43 20.10
C GLN A 98 8.49 12.91 20.18
N GLY A 99 9.41 12.25 19.49
CA GLY A 99 9.38 10.81 19.21
C GLY A 99 9.29 10.55 17.71
N THR A 100 8.67 9.44 17.31
CA THR A 100 8.55 9.07 15.88
C THR A 100 7.13 8.68 15.50
N VAL A 101 6.80 8.84 14.23
CA VAL A 101 5.52 8.47 13.64
C VAL A 101 5.76 7.62 12.39
N PHE A 102 5.08 6.48 12.26
CA PHE A 102 5.23 5.59 11.12
C PHE A 102 3.98 4.73 10.90
N LEU A 103 3.86 4.16 9.69
CA LEU A 103 2.80 3.21 9.35
C LEU A 103 3.11 1.81 9.89
N GLU A 104 2.08 1.10 10.33
CA GLU A 104 2.15 -0.30 10.72
C GLU A 104 1.00 -1.08 10.06
N MET A 105 1.33 -2.21 9.46
CA MET A 105 0.38 -3.12 8.84
C MET A 105 0.47 -4.51 9.49
N TRP A 106 -0.67 -5.10 9.84
CA TRP A 106 -0.74 -6.48 10.33
C TRP A 106 -1.51 -7.36 9.35
N CYS A 107 -0.91 -8.46 8.93
CA CYS A 107 -1.54 -9.48 8.08
C CYS A 107 -1.81 -10.73 8.91
N ARG A 108 -3.08 -11.14 8.99
CA ARG A 108 -3.50 -12.43 9.56
C ARG A 108 -3.53 -13.48 8.46
N PHE A 109 -2.98 -14.65 8.75
CA PHE A 109 -3.04 -15.83 7.89
C PHE A 109 -3.76 -16.95 8.63
N PRO A 110 -4.80 -17.57 8.02
CA PRO A 110 -5.48 -18.71 8.61
C PRO A 110 -4.50 -19.82 9.03
N GLY A 111 -4.56 -20.24 10.29
CA GLY A 111 -3.71 -21.30 10.83
C GLY A 111 -2.25 -20.92 11.13
N LEU A 112 -1.77 -19.75 10.70
CA LEU A 112 -0.37 -19.32 10.92
C LEU A 112 -0.25 -18.13 11.89
N GLY A 113 -1.33 -17.39 12.15
CA GLY A 113 -1.34 -16.27 13.09
C GLY A 113 -1.25 -14.90 12.41
N GLU A 114 -0.80 -13.88 13.15
CA GLU A 114 -0.65 -12.51 12.65
C GLU A 114 0.82 -12.10 12.60
N TYR A 115 1.20 -11.46 11.50
CA TYR A 115 2.54 -10.94 11.26
C TYR A 115 2.43 -9.47 10.88
N PHE A 116 3.48 -8.68 11.16
CA PHE A 116 3.44 -7.24 10.94
C PHE A 116 4.56 -6.75 10.02
N SER A 117 4.31 -5.59 9.41
CA SER A 117 5.33 -4.74 8.83
C SER A 117 5.24 -3.34 9.43
N ARG A 118 6.39 -2.72 9.67
CA ARG A 118 6.51 -1.38 10.25
C ARG A 118 7.38 -0.51 9.35
N GLY A 119 6.90 0.69 9.03
CA GLY A 119 7.61 1.70 8.25
C GLY A 119 8.75 2.38 9.00
N LEU A 120 9.63 1.64 9.69
CA LEU A 120 10.72 2.20 10.49
C LEU A 120 11.80 2.91 9.65
N HIS A 121 11.87 2.59 8.36
CA HIS A 121 12.76 3.24 7.39
C HIS A 121 12.20 4.59 6.90
N ASP A 122 10.93 4.88 7.18
CA ASP A 122 10.19 6.01 6.62
C ASP A 122 9.37 6.72 7.72
N GLN A 123 10.03 6.92 8.86
CA GLN A 123 9.43 7.52 10.05
C GLN A 123 9.62 9.04 10.07
N LEU A 124 8.61 9.76 10.56
CA LEU A 124 8.65 11.22 10.71
C LEU A 124 8.85 11.63 12.18
N SER A 125 9.53 12.75 12.40
CA SER A 125 9.72 13.40 13.71
C SER A 125 9.71 14.92 13.57
N GLY A 126 9.40 15.64 14.65
CA GLY A 126 9.31 17.10 14.64
C GLY A 126 8.08 17.64 13.90
N THR A 127 8.27 18.70 13.13
CA THR A 127 7.23 19.34 12.32
C THR A 127 7.61 19.18 10.86
N ASN A 128 6.72 18.56 10.08
CA ASN A 128 6.92 18.31 8.65
C ASN A 128 5.66 18.69 7.89
N ASP A 129 5.84 19.20 6.67
CA ASP A 129 4.73 19.27 5.73
C ASP A 129 4.35 17.86 5.21
N TRP A 130 3.40 17.77 4.29
CA TRP A 130 2.93 16.52 3.74
C TRP A 130 4.06 15.68 3.10
N SER A 131 4.39 14.57 3.73
CA SER A 131 5.33 13.55 3.23
C SER A 131 4.58 12.27 2.88
N SER A 132 4.94 11.65 1.76
CA SER A 132 4.47 10.31 1.43
C SER A 132 5.26 9.29 2.23
N VAL A 133 4.56 8.33 2.84
CA VAL A 133 5.19 7.24 3.58
C VAL A 133 4.59 5.88 3.21
N GLU A 134 5.37 4.82 3.31
CA GLU A 134 4.87 3.47 3.05
C GLU A 134 5.50 2.36 3.91
N THR A 135 4.82 1.22 3.97
CA THR A 135 5.41 -0.01 4.51
C THR A 135 4.99 -1.24 3.69
N PRO A 136 5.96 -2.03 3.15
CA PRO A 136 5.65 -3.22 2.38
C PRO A 136 5.53 -4.46 3.26
N PHE A 137 4.72 -5.42 2.83
CA PHE A 137 4.63 -6.77 3.36
C PHE A 137 4.72 -7.76 2.18
N PHE A 138 5.66 -8.69 2.28
CA PHE A 138 5.98 -9.62 1.20
C PHE A 138 5.21 -10.92 1.41
N LEU A 139 4.29 -11.21 0.49
CA LEU A 139 3.49 -12.42 0.49
C LEU A 139 4.14 -13.42 -0.46
N GLN A 140 4.62 -14.54 0.07
CA GLN A 140 5.10 -15.65 -0.74
C GLN A 140 3.92 -16.44 -1.33
N LYS A 141 4.20 -17.34 -2.27
CA LYS A 141 3.21 -18.31 -2.74
C LYS A 141 2.64 -19.13 -1.58
N GLY A 142 1.32 -19.27 -1.52
CA GLY A 142 0.58 -19.91 -0.43
C GLY A 142 0.29 -19.00 0.77
N GLN A 143 0.86 -17.80 0.83
CA GLN A 143 0.61 -16.83 1.90
C GLN A 143 -0.50 -15.87 1.50
N LYS A 144 -1.73 -16.24 1.84
CA LYS A 144 -2.93 -15.46 1.53
C LYS A 144 -3.55 -14.92 2.83
N PRO A 145 -3.40 -13.63 3.14
CA PRO A 145 -3.94 -13.09 4.38
C PRO A 145 -5.46 -12.92 4.26
N ASP A 146 -6.20 -13.36 5.27
CA ASP A 146 -7.66 -13.23 5.30
C ASP A 146 -8.12 -11.92 5.97
N ARG A 147 -7.19 -11.23 6.65
CA ARG A 147 -7.41 -9.94 7.28
C ARG A 147 -6.13 -9.10 7.32
N VAL A 148 -6.26 -7.83 6.99
CA VAL A 148 -5.19 -6.83 7.04
C VAL A 148 -5.62 -5.64 7.91
N LYS A 149 -4.85 -5.29 8.94
CA LYS A 149 -5.08 -4.10 9.77
C LYS A 149 -4.10 -3.00 9.39
N LEU A 150 -4.61 -1.79 9.22
CA LEU A 150 -3.83 -0.60 8.88
C LEU A 150 -3.81 0.36 10.07
N ASN A 151 -2.62 0.65 10.58
CA ASN A 151 -2.40 1.43 11.77
C ASN A 151 -1.43 2.60 11.50
N LEU A 152 -1.62 3.69 12.24
CA LEU A 152 -0.62 4.72 12.44
C LEU A 152 -0.03 4.57 13.84
N VAL A 153 1.28 4.44 13.95
CA VAL A 153 1.98 4.39 15.24
C VAL A 153 2.55 5.76 15.54
N VAL A 154 2.25 6.30 16.72
CA VAL A 154 2.90 7.49 17.26
C VAL A 154 3.70 7.05 18.48
N ASN A 155 5.01 6.89 18.33
CA ASN A 155 5.93 6.57 19.41
C ASN A 155 6.42 7.85 20.10
N GLY A 156 5.50 8.54 20.77
CA GLY A 156 5.79 9.83 21.38
C GLY A 156 4.54 10.68 21.61
N ARG A 157 4.71 12.00 21.53
CA ARG A 157 3.61 12.99 21.61
C ARG A 157 3.68 13.97 20.46
N GLY A 158 2.56 14.61 20.13
CA GLY A 158 2.47 15.60 19.05
C GLY A 158 1.17 15.50 18.27
N THR A 159 1.08 16.23 17.16
CA THR A 159 -0.06 16.15 16.24
C THR A 159 0.36 15.54 14.91
N VAL A 160 -0.45 14.64 14.37
CA VAL A 160 -0.28 14.04 13.05
C VAL A 160 -1.57 14.21 12.28
N TRP A 161 -1.49 14.61 11.02
CA TRP A 161 -2.56 14.45 10.06
C TRP A 161 -2.19 13.33 9.11
N ILE A 162 -3.16 12.47 8.81
CA ILE A 162 -3.02 11.40 7.84
C ILE A 162 -4.10 11.54 6.77
N ASP A 163 -3.69 11.37 5.51
CA ASP A 163 -4.54 11.45 4.33
C ASP A 163 -4.07 10.45 3.25
N ASP A 164 -4.87 10.27 2.20
CA ASP A 164 -4.59 9.44 1.02
C ASP A 164 -4.12 8.01 1.38
N VAL A 165 -4.82 7.36 2.32
CA VAL A 165 -4.53 6.01 2.75
C VAL A 165 -4.88 5.02 1.65
N ARG A 166 -3.91 4.21 1.23
CA ARG A 166 -4.05 3.22 0.16
C ARG A 166 -3.45 1.89 0.56
N LEU A 167 -4.09 0.82 0.10
CA LEU A 167 -3.54 -0.51 0.05
C LEU A 167 -3.33 -0.87 -1.43
N VAL A 168 -2.10 -1.19 -1.78
CA VAL A 168 -1.66 -1.43 -3.17
C VAL A 168 -0.96 -2.79 -3.24
N THR A 169 -1.10 -3.50 -4.35
CA THR A 169 -0.32 -4.71 -4.63
C THR A 169 0.69 -4.46 -5.73
N GLY A 170 1.80 -5.18 -5.72
CA GLY A 170 2.77 -5.20 -6.81
C GLY A 170 3.49 -6.53 -6.89
N PRO A 171 4.27 -6.77 -7.95
CA PRO A 171 5.02 -8.01 -8.11
C PRO A 171 6.02 -8.17 -6.95
N LEU A 172 6.18 -9.42 -6.52
CA LEU A 172 7.26 -9.82 -5.63
C LEU A 172 8.58 -9.63 -6.40
N ARG A 173 9.46 -8.75 -5.91
CA ARG A 173 10.77 -8.46 -6.51
C ARG A 173 11.87 -9.08 -5.69
#